data_AF-A0A3U3V294-F1
#
_entry.id   AF-A0A3U3V294-F1
#
_cell.length_a   1.000
_cell.length_b   1.000
_cell.length_c   1.000
_cell.angle_alpha   90.00
_cell.angle_beta   90.00
_cell.angle_gamma   90.00
#
_symmetry.space_group_name_H-M   'P 1'
#
loop_
_entity.id
_entity.type
_entity.pdbx_description
1 polymer ?
#
loop_
_entity_poly.entity_id
_entity_poly.type
_entity_poly.pdbx_seq_one_letter_code
_entity_poly.pdbx_strand_id
1 'polypeptide(L)'
;MRSRYVDRIIYMKKLLIRLIPDAIYEALEKTALHSERSLEAQARYILSCSVDNEKQLTGGERYQREITARLNQALSEANEVITAINLVPARIAEQLGHHDAIESENWFTGNAVPSFTELDELSDIFGCSPDWLKFGENVPYPKSSKGRINWNRGGEKDIDALLEPDNKGRKVSSIHIFRVNESGNILILREFENSITTDFFSTNLYLSDKEKIGQGGFHDLVDFLVILQSLYLKYINSNLLVKSYNISQYVLDSCYKSGEKHPITICSAGETSTWWEDIWHEDMIAQSRNNESYFWDGDKPLIDSLHKELQKNNRLKPNSELDMPLIG
;
A
#
# COMPACT_ATOMS: atom_id res chain seq x y z
N MET A 1 -34.28 35.58 -55.29
CA MET A 1 -33.20 34.68 -54.84
C MET A 1 -32.15 35.48 -54.09
N ARG A 2 -32.12 35.44 -52.75
CA ARG A 2 -31.03 36.00 -51.93
C ARG A 2 -30.22 34.83 -51.38
N SER A 3 -28.98 34.70 -51.83
CA SER A 3 -28.00 33.75 -51.31
C SER A 3 -27.59 34.18 -49.90
N ARG A 4 -27.77 33.30 -48.90
CA ARG A 4 -27.23 33.48 -47.55
C ARG A 4 -25.83 32.85 -47.53
N TYR A 5 -24.80 33.69 -47.54
CA TYR A 5 -23.49 33.28 -47.04
C TYR A 5 -23.60 33.12 -45.52
N VAL A 6 -23.32 31.92 -45.02
CA VAL A 6 -23.17 31.64 -43.59
C VAL A 6 -21.68 31.73 -43.30
N ASP A 7 -21.25 32.84 -42.71
CA ASP A 7 -19.90 32.98 -42.16
C ASP A 7 -19.75 32.00 -41.00
N ARG A 8 -18.90 30.97 -41.16
CA ARG A 8 -18.41 30.18 -40.03
C ARG A 8 -17.39 31.02 -39.28
N ILE A 9 -17.80 31.61 -38.17
CA ILE A 9 -16.89 32.21 -37.20
C ILE A 9 -16.06 31.08 -36.58
N ILE A 10 -14.76 31.03 -36.90
CA ILE A 10 -13.79 30.14 -36.25
C ILE A 10 -13.43 30.79 -34.91
N TYR A 11 -13.90 30.22 -33.81
CA TYR A 11 -13.47 30.64 -32.48
C TYR A 11 -12.03 30.15 -32.22
N MET A 12 -11.05 31.06 -32.29
CA MET A 12 -9.68 30.80 -31.84
C MET A 12 -9.66 30.74 -30.31
N LYS A 13 -9.45 29.54 -29.75
CA LYS A 13 -9.21 29.36 -28.31
C LYS A 13 -7.75 29.74 -27.99
N LYS A 14 -7.55 30.55 -26.94
CA LYS A 14 -6.23 30.98 -26.49
C LYS A 14 -5.82 30.20 -25.25
N LEU A 15 -4.64 29.58 -25.28
CA LEU A 15 -4.01 28.92 -24.14
C LEU A 15 -2.90 29.82 -23.61
N LEU A 16 -2.78 29.94 -22.29
CA LEU A 16 -1.72 30.70 -21.63
C LEU A 16 -0.94 29.77 -20.70
N ILE A 17 0.34 29.55 -21.01
CA ILE A 17 1.24 28.66 -20.27
C ILE A 17 2.19 29.55 -19.45
N ARG A 18 2.39 29.23 -18.17
CA ARG A 18 3.28 29.95 -17.24
C ARG A 18 4.21 28.97 -16.54
N LEU A 19 5.30 29.50 -15.97
CA LEU A 19 6.24 28.74 -15.14
C LEU A 19 6.93 27.59 -15.89
N ILE A 20 7.31 27.81 -17.15
CA ILE A 20 8.12 26.85 -17.90
C ILE A 20 9.55 26.90 -17.33
N PRO A 21 10.15 25.76 -16.93
CA PRO A 21 11.53 25.73 -16.47
C PRO A 21 12.50 26.28 -17.52
N ASP A 22 13.51 27.06 -17.09
CA ASP A 22 14.44 27.77 -17.99
C ASP A 22 15.11 26.82 -19.00
N ALA A 23 15.55 25.64 -18.55
CA ALA A 23 16.18 24.63 -19.42
C ALA A 23 15.26 24.16 -20.56
N ILE A 24 13.94 24.05 -20.31
CA ILE A 24 12.97 23.66 -21.34
C ILE A 24 12.69 24.84 -22.27
N TYR A 25 12.64 26.06 -21.73
CA TYR A 25 12.42 27.26 -22.51
C TYR A 25 13.58 27.54 -23.49
N GLU A 26 14.83 27.39 -23.03
CA GLU A 26 16.04 27.52 -23.87
C GLU A 26 16.09 26.45 -24.97
N ALA A 27 15.74 25.21 -24.65
CA ALA A 27 15.66 24.14 -25.63
C ALA A 27 14.59 24.45 -26.70
N LEU A 28 13.45 25.00 -26.29
CA LEU A 28 12.38 25.42 -27.20
C LEU A 28 12.83 26.57 -28.11
N GLU A 29 13.53 27.57 -27.58
CA GLU A 29 14.10 28.69 -28.37
C GLU A 29 15.08 28.20 -29.42
N LYS A 30 16.00 27.32 -29.04
CA LYS A 30 16.99 26.74 -29.96
C LYS A 30 16.31 25.98 -31.11
N THR A 31 15.25 25.23 -30.78
CA THR A 31 14.50 24.44 -31.76
C THR A 31 13.66 25.33 -32.68
N ALA A 32 13.07 26.41 -32.13
CA ALA A 32 12.31 27.40 -32.90
C ALA A 32 13.21 28.15 -33.89
N LEU A 33 14.41 28.55 -33.45
CA LEU A 33 15.42 29.19 -34.29
C LEU A 33 15.87 28.27 -35.43
N HIS A 34 16.19 27.01 -35.11
CA HIS A 34 16.59 26.02 -36.12
C HIS A 34 15.49 25.72 -37.15
N SER A 35 14.23 25.83 -36.73
CA SER A 35 13.07 25.56 -37.57
C SER A 35 12.53 26.81 -38.30
N GLU A 36 13.18 27.97 -38.14
CA GLU A 36 12.74 29.27 -38.66
C GLU A 36 11.29 29.63 -38.26
N ARG A 37 10.87 29.27 -37.04
CA ARG A 37 9.53 29.56 -36.49
C ARG A 37 9.61 30.53 -35.33
N SER A 38 8.54 31.30 -35.11
CA SER A 38 8.39 32.01 -33.85
C SER A 38 8.26 31.01 -32.69
N LEU A 39 8.66 31.42 -31.48
CA LEU A 39 8.57 30.57 -30.29
C LEU A 39 7.14 30.05 -30.08
N GLU A 40 6.15 30.93 -30.22
CA GLU A 40 4.73 30.56 -30.11
C GLU A 40 4.30 29.58 -31.21
N ALA A 41 4.76 29.78 -32.45
CA ALA A 41 4.46 28.87 -33.55
C ALA A 41 5.10 27.49 -33.35
N GLN A 42 6.33 27.43 -32.85
CA GLN A 42 7.02 26.17 -32.51
C GLN A 42 6.33 25.46 -31.35
N ALA A 43 5.93 26.19 -30.30
CA ALA A 43 5.17 25.62 -29.19
C ALA A 43 3.83 25.03 -29.64
N ARG A 44 3.08 25.76 -30.48
CA ARG A 44 1.83 25.27 -31.09
C ARG A 44 2.08 24.04 -31.95
N TYR A 45 3.15 24.03 -32.75
CA TYR A 45 3.53 22.90 -33.59
C TYR A 45 3.83 21.65 -32.76
N ILE A 46 4.65 21.78 -31.70
CA ILE A 46 4.95 20.66 -30.79
C ILE A 46 3.67 20.17 -30.11
N LEU A 47 2.82 21.07 -29.62
CA LEU A 47 1.54 20.69 -29.01
C LEU A 47 0.61 19.99 -30.01
N SER A 48 0.54 20.47 -31.26
CA SER A 48 -0.25 19.80 -32.31
C SER A 48 0.32 18.44 -32.66
N CYS A 49 1.65 18.33 -32.78
CA CYS A 49 2.30 17.05 -33.04
C CYS A 49 2.11 16.09 -31.88
N SER A 50 2.18 16.53 -30.62
CA SER A 50 1.89 15.67 -29.47
C SER A 50 0.44 15.16 -29.51
N VAL A 51 -0.52 16.04 -29.78
CA VAL A 51 -1.95 15.67 -29.87
C VAL A 51 -2.27 14.80 -31.09
N ASP A 52 -1.62 15.05 -32.23
CA ASP A 52 -1.84 14.30 -33.46
C ASP A 52 -1.08 12.97 -33.45
N ASN A 53 0.11 12.90 -32.84
CA ASN A 53 0.83 11.66 -32.59
C ASN A 53 -0.01 10.75 -31.68
N GLU A 54 -0.66 11.28 -30.64
CA GLU A 54 -1.56 10.47 -29.81
C GLU A 54 -2.75 9.87 -30.58
N LYS A 55 -3.22 10.55 -31.63
CA LYS A 55 -4.27 10.02 -32.52
C LYS A 55 -3.76 9.04 -33.57
N GLN A 56 -2.45 9.00 -33.82
CA GLN A 56 -1.81 8.20 -34.86
C GLN A 56 -1.07 6.97 -34.33
N LEU A 57 -0.89 6.84 -33.01
CA LEU A 57 -0.30 5.65 -32.41
C LEU A 57 -1.09 4.41 -32.82
N THR A 58 -0.38 3.43 -33.38
CA THR A 58 -0.92 2.09 -33.57
C THR A 58 -1.27 1.47 -32.21
N GLY A 59 -2.13 0.45 -32.21
CA GLY A 59 -2.49 -0.25 -30.98
C GLY A 59 -1.28 -0.80 -30.21
N GLY A 60 -0.23 -1.23 -30.93
CA GLY A 60 1.03 -1.70 -30.34
C GLY A 60 1.83 -0.59 -29.68
N GLU A 61 2.03 0.54 -30.34
CA GLU A 61 2.80 1.67 -29.76
C GLU A 61 2.09 2.27 -28.55
N ARG A 62 0.76 2.32 -28.58
CA ARG A 62 -0.04 2.73 -27.42
C ARG A 62 0.17 1.77 -26.24
N TYR A 63 0.06 0.46 -26.49
CA TYR A 63 0.27 -0.57 -25.46
C TYR A 63 1.66 -0.47 -24.84
N GLN A 64 2.70 -0.35 -25.67
CA GLN A 64 4.08 -0.18 -25.23
C GLN A 64 4.26 1.04 -24.31
N ARG A 65 3.73 2.20 -24.72
CA ARG A 65 3.79 3.42 -23.90
C ARG A 65 3.10 3.25 -22.55
N GLU A 66 1.94 2.61 -22.53
CA GLU A 66 1.17 2.37 -21.31
C GLU A 66 1.88 1.39 -20.36
N ILE A 67 2.50 0.32 -20.89
CA ILE A 67 3.30 -0.63 -20.11
C ILE A 67 4.52 0.07 -19.51
N THR A 68 5.28 0.81 -20.30
CA THR A 68 6.46 1.56 -19.82
C THR A 68 6.08 2.54 -18.71
N ALA A 69 4.95 3.24 -18.83
CA ALA A 69 4.48 4.13 -17.78
C ALA A 69 4.18 3.38 -16.47
N ARG A 70 3.46 2.26 -16.55
CA ARG A 70 3.15 1.42 -15.37
C ARG A 70 4.38 0.80 -14.74
N LEU A 71 5.35 0.35 -15.55
CA LEU A 71 6.63 -0.18 -15.06
C LEU A 71 7.40 0.88 -14.28
N ASN A 72 7.52 2.10 -14.81
CA ASN A 72 8.20 3.19 -14.11
C ASN A 72 7.47 3.61 -12.83
N GLN A 73 6.13 3.61 -12.84
CA GLN A 73 5.34 3.84 -11.62
C GLN A 73 5.62 2.75 -10.57
N ALA A 74 5.54 1.48 -10.95
CA ALA A 74 5.76 0.35 -10.03
C ALA A 74 7.19 0.33 -9.48
N LEU A 75 8.19 0.64 -10.31
CA LEU A 75 9.58 0.77 -9.89
C LEU A 75 9.76 1.90 -8.86
N SER A 76 9.13 3.05 -9.10
CA SER A 76 9.16 4.18 -8.16
C SER A 76 8.56 3.79 -6.81
N GLU A 77 7.36 3.17 -6.82
CA GLU A 77 6.69 2.74 -5.60
C GLU A 77 7.49 1.65 -4.85
N ALA A 78 8.09 0.69 -5.57
CA ALA A 78 8.94 -0.32 -4.97
C ALA A 78 10.19 0.29 -4.30
N ASN A 79 10.80 1.33 -4.91
CA ASN A 79 11.97 2.01 -4.35
C ASN A 79 11.66 2.88 -3.13
N GLU A 80 10.44 3.38 -2.98
CA GLU A 80 10.00 4.07 -1.75
C GLU A 80 9.92 3.10 -0.56
N VAL A 81 9.74 1.81 -0.83
CA VAL A 81 9.56 0.76 0.18
C VAL A 81 10.85 0.00 0.47
N ILE A 82 11.60 -0.37 -0.56
CA ILE A 82 12.84 -1.13 -0.43
C ILE A 82 13.94 -0.17 0.02
N THR A 83 14.15 -0.09 1.32
CA THR A 83 15.17 0.79 1.90
C THR A 83 16.60 0.25 1.79
N ALA A 84 16.76 -1.07 1.64
CA ALA A 84 18.07 -1.72 1.63
C ALA A 84 18.81 -1.59 0.30
N ILE A 85 18.09 -1.60 -0.83
CA ILE A 85 18.65 -1.64 -2.18
C ILE A 85 17.77 -0.82 -3.12
N ASN A 86 18.35 0.19 -3.77
CA ASN A 86 17.68 0.89 -4.86
C ASN A 86 17.59 -0.01 -6.08
N LEU A 87 16.37 -0.40 -6.47
CA LEU A 87 16.08 -1.11 -7.70
C LEU A 87 16.30 -0.19 -8.90
N VAL A 88 17.00 -0.72 -9.89
CA VAL A 88 17.25 -0.12 -11.20
C VAL A 88 17.05 -1.21 -12.26
N PRO A 89 16.79 -0.87 -13.54
CA PRO A 89 16.57 -1.87 -14.58
C PRO A 89 17.66 -2.94 -14.65
N ALA A 90 18.94 -2.57 -14.51
CA ALA A 90 20.03 -3.53 -14.46
C ALA A 90 19.94 -4.57 -13.31
N ARG A 91 19.45 -4.17 -12.13
CA ARG A 91 19.24 -5.11 -11.01
C ARG A 91 18.03 -6.00 -11.22
N ILE A 92 17.00 -5.48 -11.88
CA ILE A 92 15.82 -6.25 -12.26
C ILE A 92 16.23 -7.34 -13.24
N ALA A 93 17.02 -7.00 -14.26
CA ALA A 93 17.58 -7.97 -15.20
C ALA A 93 18.36 -9.09 -14.49
N GLU A 94 19.21 -8.74 -13.52
CA GLU A 94 19.95 -9.70 -12.70
C GLU A 94 19.01 -10.60 -11.87
N GLN A 95 17.96 -10.05 -11.25
CA GLN A 95 16.97 -10.80 -10.48
C GLN A 95 16.15 -11.77 -11.33
N LEU A 96 15.84 -11.37 -12.56
CA LEU A 96 15.16 -12.21 -13.55
C LEU A 96 16.12 -13.23 -14.22
N GLY A 97 17.42 -13.16 -13.92
CA GLY A 97 18.43 -14.10 -14.44
C GLY A 97 18.90 -13.81 -15.87
N HIS A 98 18.69 -12.59 -16.38
CA HIS A 98 19.20 -12.17 -17.69
C HIS A 98 20.72 -12.03 -17.66
N HIS A 99 21.37 -12.27 -18.80
CA HIS A 99 22.82 -12.15 -18.93
C HIS A 99 23.32 -10.70 -18.98
N ASP A 100 22.47 -9.77 -19.39
CA ASP A 100 22.77 -8.34 -19.46
C ASP A 100 21.53 -7.49 -19.14
N ALA A 101 21.76 -6.18 -18.97
CA ALA A 101 20.72 -5.23 -18.59
C ALA A 101 19.94 -4.64 -19.78
N ILE A 102 20.37 -4.88 -21.02
CA ILE A 102 19.93 -4.10 -22.19
C ILE A 102 18.42 -4.25 -22.40
N GLU A 103 17.92 -5.47 -22.28
CA GLU A 103 16.50 -5.76 -22.46
C GLU A 103 15.65 -5.07 -21.40
N SER A 104 16.03 -5.18 -20.13
CA SER A 104 15.33 -4.48 -19.05
C SER A 104 15.37 -2.97 -19.22
N GLU A 105 16.53 -2.38 -19.53
CA GLU A 105 16.64 -0.93 -19.79
C GLU A 105 15.66 -0.49 -20.90
N ASN A 106 15.57 -1.28 -21.97
CA ASN A 106 14.65 -1.00 -23.08
C ASN A 106 13.16 -1.06 -22.68
N TRP A 107 12.78 -1.87 -21.69
CA TRP A 107 11.41 -1.89 -21.17
C TRP A 107 11.06 -0.56 -20.47
N PHE A 108 11.98 -0.03 -19.66
CA PHE A 108 11.76 1.21 -18.89
C PHE A 108 11.92 2.48 -19.73
N THR A 109 12.65 2.44 -20.84
CA THR A 109 12.71 3.55 -21.82
C THR A 109 11.62 3.49 -22.89
N GLY A 110 10.87 2.37 -22.96
CA GLY A 110 9.82 2.17 -23.94
C GLY A 110 10.34 1.87 -25.34
N ASN A 111 11.52 1.25 -25.46
CA ASN A 111 12.07 0.71 -26.69
C ASN A 111 11.66 -0.76 -26.93
N ALA A 112 11.26 -1.47 -25.87
CA ALA A 112 10.79 -2.85 -25.93
C ALA A 112 9.64 -3.06 -24.94
N VAL A 113 8.94 -4.20 -25.07
CA VAL A 113 7.85 -4.60 -24.17
C VAL A 113 8.21 -5.97 -23.60
N PRO A 114 8.15 -6.16 -22.26
CA PRO A 114 8.34 -7.48 -21.68
C PRO A 114 7.21 -8.42 -22.09
N SER A 115 7.50 -9.71 -22.18
CA SER A 115 6.51 -10.77 -22.35
C SER A 115 5.55 -10.84 -21.15
N PHE A 116 4.41 -11.50 -21.30
CA PHE A 116 3.49 -11.68 -20.17
C PHE A 116 4.10 -12.45 -19.00
N THR A 117 4.99 -13.41 -19.27
CA THR A 117 5.71 -14.13 -18.23
C THR A 117 6.64 -13.21 -17.45
N GLU A 118 7.41 -12.37 -18.14
CA GLU A 118 8.26 -11.37 -17.49
C GLU A 118 7.44 -10.33 -16.73
N LEU A 119 6.28 -9.91 -17.25
CA LEU A 119 5.36 -9.01 -16.54
C LEU A 119 4.80 -9.66 -15.26
N ASP A 120 4.53 -10.97 -15.26
CA ASP A 120 4.11 -11.69 -14.06
C ASP A 120 5.25 -11.77 -13.03
N GLU A 121 6.50 -11.98 -13.46
CA GLU A 121 7.67 -11.97 -12.58
C GLU A 121 7.97 -10.57 -12.02
N LEU A 122 7.89 -9.55 -12.86
CA LEU A 122 8.03 -8.13 -12.47
C LEU A 122 6.96 -7.72 -11.47
N SER A 123 5.72 -8.20 -11.63
CA SER A 123 4.64 -7.92 -10.67
C SER A 123 4.97 -8.43 -9.27
N ASP A 124 5.67 -9.56 -9.16
CA ASP A 124 6.12 -10.10 -7.88
C ASP A 124 7.30 -9.30 -7.31
N ILE A 125 8.25 -8.89 -8.15
CA ILE A 125 9.37 -8.01 -7.75
C ILE A 125 8.84 -6.67 -7.21
N PHE A 126 7.80 -6.11 -7.84
CA PHE A 126 7.19 -4.84 -7.44
C PHE A 126 6.06 -4.95 -6.42
N GLY A 127 5.67 -6.17 -6.04
CA GLY A 127 4.57 -6.42 -5.12
C GLY A 127 3.20 -5.93 -5.62
N CYS A 128 3.02 -5.76 -6.93
CA CYS A 128 1.83 -5.18 -7.53
C CYS A 128 0.97 -6.22 -8.27
N SER A 129 -0.23 -5.82 -8.69
CA SER A 129 -1.16 -6.67 -9.41
C SER A 129 -0.64 -6.99 -10.82
N PRO A 130 -0.52 -8.28 -11.20
CA PRO A 130 -0.13 -8.66 -12.55
C PRO A 130 -1.14 -8.17 -13.60
N ASP A 131 -2.44 -8.20 -13.29
CA ASP A 131 -3.48 -7.77 -14.24
C ASP A 131 -3.45 -6.25 -14.47
N TRP A 132 -3.15 -5.48 -13.42
CA TRP A 132 -2.91 -4.04 -13.56
C TRP A 132 -1.67 -3.79 -14.43
N LEU A 133 -0.58 -4.50 -14.17
CA LEU A 133 0.66 -4.28 -14.91
C LEU A 133 0.48 -4.64 -16.40
N LYS A 134 -0.11 -5.80 -16.70
CA LYS A 134 -0.31 -6.32 -18.07
C LYS A 134 -1.37 -5.57 -18.85
N PHE A 135 -2.50 -5.24 -18.22
CA PHE A 135 -3.72 -4.80 -18.93
C PHE A 135 -4.21 -3.42 -18.49
N GLY A 136 -3.65 -2.84 -17.43
CA GLY A 136 -4.14 -1.60 -16.84
C GLY A 136 -5.47 -1.76 -16.11
N GLU A 137 -5.82 -2.97 -15.69
CA GLU A 137 -7.06 -3.25 -14.98
C GLU A 137 -6.94 -2.92 -13.49
N ASN A 138 -8.02 -2.37 -12.91
CA ASN A 138 -8.09 -1.99 -11.49
C ASN A 138 -6.98 -1.00 -11.09
N VAL A 139 -6.21 -1.34 -10.05
CA VAL A 139 -5.21 -0.50 -9.38
C VAL A 139 -3.96 -1.35 -9.10
N PRO A 140 -2.76 -0.74 -8.97
CA PRO A 140 -1.52 -1.50 -8.80
C PRO A 140 -1.52 -2.34 -7.52
N TYR A 141 -2.11 -1.84 -6.44
CA TYR A 141 -2.15 -2.51 -5.15
C TYR A 141 -3.61 -2.71 -4.72
N PRO A 142 -4.30 -3.71 -5.28
CA PRO A 142 -5.70 -3.96 -4.97
C PRO A 142 -5.85 -4.37 -3.51
N LYS A 143 -7.03 -4.11 -2.95
CA LYS A 143 -7.40 -4.58 -1.61
C LYS A 143 -7.53 -6.10 -1.64
N SER A 144 -6.46 -6.82 -1.29
CA SER A 144 -6.58 -8.22 -0.94
C SER A 144 -7.16 -8.27 0.47
N SER A 145 -8.48 -8.43 0.61
CA SER A 145 -9.03 -8.82 1.91
C SER A 145 -9.10 -10.33 1.95
N LYS A 146 -8.19 -10.94 2.71
CA LYS A 146 -8.44 -12.28 3.22
C LYS A 146 -9.71 -12.26 4.08
N GLY A 147 -10.36 -13.42 4.21
CA GLY A 147 -11.61 -13.54 4.97
C GLY A 147 -11.46 -13.07 6.43
N ARG A 148 -12.58 -12.85 7.09
CA ARG A 148 -12.64 -12.43 8.50
C ARG A 148 -11.76 -13.32 9.40
N ILE A 149 -10.90 -12.73 10.25
CA ILE A 149 -9.88 -13.47 11.00
C ILE A 149 -10.40 -14.17 12.27
N ASN A 150 -11.55 -13.79 12.82
CA ASN A 150 -12.05 -14.33 14.10
C ASN A 150 -13.20 -15.35 13.93
N TRP A 151 -13.22 -16.12 12.84
CA TRP A 151 -14.28 -17.11 12.58
C TRP A 151 -14.26 -18.29 13.55
N ASN A 152 -13.10 -18.65 14.09
CA ASN A 152 -12.92 -19.80 14.97
C ASN A 152 -12.82 -19.38 16.44
N ARG A 153 -13.44 -18.26 16.80
CA ARG A 153 -13.48 -17.72 18.17
C ARG A 153 -12.09 -17.50 18.77
N GLY A 154 -11.14 -17.07 17.95
CA GLY A 154 -9.75 -16.85 18.34
C GLY A 154 -8.98 -18.13 18.66
N GLY A 155 -9.42 -19.28 18.15
CA GLY A 155 -8.68 -20.53 18.27
C GLY A 155 -7.43 -20.57 17.39
N GLU A 156 -6.65 -21.66 17.50
CA GLU A 156 -5.38 -21.84 16.76
C GLU A 156 -5.52 -21.64 15.25
N LYS A 157 -6.66 -22.04 14.66
CA LYS A 157 -6.93 -21.84 13.23
C LYS A 157 -6.92 -20.38 12.79
N ASP A 158 -7.34 -19.47 13.66
CA ASP A 158 -7.34 -18.04 13.35
C ASP A 158 -5.90 -17.49 13.36
N ILE A 159 -5.01 -18.06 14.18
CA ILE A 159 -3.57 -17.76 14.17
C ILE A 159 -2.88 -18.39 12.96
N ASP A 160 -3.21 -19.64 12.65
CA ASP A 160 -2.67 -20.31 11.47
C ASP A 160 -3.05 -19.54 10.19
N ALA A 161 -4.24 -18.94 10.12
CA ALA A 161 -4.64 -18.06 9.03
C ALA A 161 -3.79 -16.77 8.96
N LEU A 162 -3.43 -16.17 10.11
CA LEU A 162 -2.51 -15.03 10.11
C LEU A 162 -1.11 -15.43 9.63
N LEU A 163 -0.64 -16.62 9.96
CA LEU A 163 0.71 -17.10 9.65
C LEU A 163 0.80 -17.92 8.37
N GLU A 164 -0.31 -18.08 7.66
CA GLU A 164 -0.38 -18.82 6.40
C GLU A 164 0.61 -18.21 5.39
N PRO A 165 1.51 -19.02 4.80
CA PRO A 165 2.37 -18.57 3.71
C PRO A 165 1.58 -17.99 2.55
N ASP A 166 2.24 -17.19 1.73
CA ASP A 166 1.61 -16.70 0.50
C ASP A 166 1.46 -17.82 -0.56
N ASN A 167 0.92 -17.45 -1.73
CA ASN A 167 0.73 -18.38 -2.85
C ASN A 167 2.04 -18.97 -3.42
N LYS A 168 3.20 -18.38 -3.11
CA LYS A 168 4.53 -18.87 -3.48
C LYS A 168 5.20 -19.65 -2.35
N GLY A 169 4.52 -19.84 -1.21
CA GLY A 169 5.04 -20.56 -0.05
C GLY A 169 6.02 -19.74 0.81
N ARG A 170 6.11 -18.42 0.59
CA ARG A 170 6.92 -17.52 1.41
C ARG A 170 6.25 -17.34 2.77
N LYS A 171 7.02 -17.53 3.84
CA LYS A 171 6.53 -17.40 5.22
C LYS A 171 6.26 -15.94 5.56
N VAL A 172 5.37 -15.71 6.51
CA VAL A 172 5.12 -14.38 7.07
C VAL A 172 6.35 -13.94 7.86
N SER A 173 6.93 -12.80 7.48
CA SER A 173 8.09 -12.19 8.14
C SER A 173 7.66 -11.16 9.19
N SER A 174 6.64 -10.36 8.86
CA SER A 174 6.12 -9.29 9.72
C SER A 174 4.60 -9.22 9.69
N ILE A 175 4.00 -8.83 10.81
CA ILE A 175 2.59 -8.47 10.93
C ILE A 175 2.48 -7.04 11.45
N HIS A 176 1.70 -6.20 10.76
CA HIS A 176 1.42 -4.82 11.15
C HIS A 176 -0.05 -4.67 11.48
N ILE A 177 -0.35 -4.16 12.68
CA ILE A 177 -1.70 -3.94 13.17
C ILE A 177 -1.99 -2.44 13.17
N PHE A 178 -2.91 -1.99 12.33
CA PHE A 178 -3.30 -0.59 12.26
C PHE A 178 -4.60 -0.35 12.99
N ARG A 179 -4.63 0.65 13.86
CA ARG A 179 -5.86 1.22 14.44
C ARG A 179 -6.13 2.58 13.81
N VAL A 180 -7.32 2.76 13.27
CA VAL A 180 -7.76 4.05 12.74
C VAL A 180 -8.23 4.93 13.90
N ASN A 181 -7.62 6.10 14.08
CA ASN A 181 -7.85 6.97 15.24
C ASN A 181 -9.31 7.38 15.41
N GLU A 182 -9.97 7.75 14.30
CA GLU A 182 -11.32 8.31 14.31
C GLU A 182 -12.41 7.26 14.52
N SER A 183 -12.20 6.04 14.01
CA SER A 183 -13.22 4.97 14.05
C SER A 183 -12.90 3.82 14.99
N GLY A 184 -11.63 3.65 15.36
CA GLY A 184 -11.11 2.46 16.02
C GLY A 184 -11.00 1.24 15.11
N ASN A 185 -11.27 1.35 13.81
CA ASN A 185 -11.22 0.21 12.89
C ASN A 185 -9.82 -0.42 12.87
N ILE A 186 -9.78 -1.76 12.83
CA ILE A 186 -8.54 -2.53 12.78
C ILE A 186 -8.27 -3.07 11.37
N LEU A 187 -7.06 -2.87 10.90
CA LEU A 187 -6.51 -3.53 9.71
C LEU A 187 -5.25 -4.30 10.10
N ILE A 188 -5.04 -5.42 9.42
CA ILE A 188 -3.83 -6.22 9.62
C ILE A 188 -3.16 -6.39 8.26
N LEU A 189 -1.90 -6.00 8.16
CA LEU A 189 -1.05 -6.24 6.98
C LEU A 189 -0.01 -7.28 7.32
N ARG A 190 0.29 -8.13 6.34
CA ARG A 190 1.37 -9.11 6.42
C ARG A 190 2.41 -8.82 5.37
N GLU A 191 3.67 -8.97 5.77
CA GLU A 191 4.82 -9.06 4.88
C GLU A 191 5.32 -10.50 4.83
N PHE A 192 5.99 -10.85 3.73
CA PHE A 192 6.52 -12.18 3.52
C PHE A 192 8.04 -12.16 3.35
N GLU A 193 8.70 -13.25 3.74
CA GLU A 193 10.15 -13.40 3.59
C GLU A 193 10.57 -13.28 2.12
N ASN A 194 11.64 -12.52 1.86
CA ASN A 194 12.23 -12.32 0.54
C ASN A 194 11.25 -11.76 -0.51
N SER A 195 10.28 -10.96 -0.09
CA SER A 195 9.31 -10.31 -0.98
C SER A 195 8.87 -8.97 -0.42
N ILE A 196 8.44 -8.08 -1.31
CA ILE A 196 7.69 -6.88 -0.93
C ILE A 196 6.19 -7.03 -1.10
N THR A 197 5.72 -8.15 -1.68
CA THR A 197 4.28 -8.46 -1.75
C THR A 197 3.68 -8.41 -0.36
N THR A 198 2.47 -7.87 -0.26
CA THR A 198 1.72 -7.78 1.00
C THR A 198 0.30 -8.28 0.85
N ASP A 199 -0.28 -8.72 1.96
CA ASP A 199 -1.69 -9.08 2.05
C ASP A 199 -2.36 -8.37 3.22
N PHE A 200 -3.65 -8.04 3.07
CA PHE A 200 -4.44 -7.46 4.15
C PHE A 200 -5.54 -8.39 4.67
N PHE A 201 -5.87 -8.16 5.93
CA PHE A 201 -7.17 -8.51 6.50
C PHE A 201 -7.93 -7.23 6.78
N SER A 202 -9.03 -7.02 6.04
CA SER A 202 -10.03 -6.07 6.48
C SER A 202 -10.84 -6.73 7.59
N THR A 203 -10.89 -6.08 8.75
CA THR A 203 -11.63 -6.60 9.89
C THR A 203 -12.88 -5.77 10.14
N ASN A 204 -13.91 -6.42 10.69
CA ASN A 204 -15.10 -5.74 11.22
C ASN A 204 -14.87 -5.32 12.69
N LEU A 205 -13.62 -5.22 13.14
CA LEU A 205 -13.26 -4.94 14.52
C LEU A 205 -13.06 -3.44 14.71
N TYR A 206 -13.57 -2.93 15.83
CA TYR A 206 -13.50 -1.51 16.18
C TYR A 206 -13.03 -1.38 17.64
N LEU A 207 -11.76 -1.05 17.84
CA LEU A 207 -11.21 -0.65 19.14
C LEU A 207 -11.51 0.83 19.40
N SER A 208 -12.77 1.11 19.74
CA SER A 208 -13.28 2.44 20.08
C SER A 208 -13.97 2.45 21.44
N ASP A 209 -14.61 3.56 21.82
CA ASP A 209 -15.34 3.66 23.08
C ASP A 209 -16.33 2.50 23.25
N LYS A 210 -16.34 1.89 24.43
CA LYS A 210 -17.22 0.75 24.75
C LYS A 210 -18.69 1.00 24.43
N GLU A 211 -19.17 2.23 24.64
CA GLU A 211 -20.57 2.62 24.39
C GLU A 211 -20.97 2.56 22.91
N LYS A 212 -19.99 2.64 22.00
CA LYS A 212 -20.19 2.54 20.55
C LYS A 212 -20.20 1.08 20.06
N ILE A 213 -19.86 0.14 20.92
CA ILE A 213 -19.69 -1.27 20.56
C ILE A 213 -20.91 -2.07 21.02
N GLY A 214 -21.68 -2.58 20.06
CA GLY A 214 -22.77 -3.52 20.34
C GLY A 214 -22.27 -4.87 20.86
N GLN A 215 -23.15 -5.66 21.45
CA GLN A 215 -22.79 -6.94 22.07
C GLN A 215 -22.07 -7.92 21.12
N GLY A 216 -22.48 -7.99 19.84
CA GLY A 216 -21.81 -8.80 18.84
C GLY A 216 -20.36 -8.37 18.61
N GLY A 217 -20.13 -7.07 18.38
CA GLY A 217 -18.79 -6.50 18.22
C GLY A 217 -17.92 -6.68 19.47
N PHE A 218 -18.52 -6.63 20.67
CA PHE A 218 -17.79 -6.90 21.91
C PHE A 218 -17.25 -8.35 21.95
N HIS A 219 -18.08 -9.35 21.59
CA HIS A 219 -17.62 -10.74 21.53
C HIS A 219 -16.55 -10.94 20.44
N ASP A 220 -16.70 -10.23 19.31
CA ASP A 220 -15.69 -10.26 18.25
C ASP A 220 -14.34 -9.73 18.71
N LEU A 221 -14.33 -8.69 19.55
CA LEU A 221 -13.13 -8.16 20.19
C LEU A 221 -12.56 -9.13 21.24
N VAL A 222 -13.41 -9.80 22.02
CA VAL A 222 -12.94 -10.85 22.96
C VAL A 222 -12.21 -11.95 22.19
N ASP A 223 -12.79 -12.43 21.09
CA ASP A 223 -12.16 -13.44 20.24
C ASP A 223 -10.87 -12.92 19.61
N PHE A 224 -10.85 -11.66 19.17
CA PHE A 224 -9.65 -11.02 18.66
C PHE A 224 -8.54 -10.90 19.71
N LEU A 225 -8.85 -10.60 20.98
CA LEU A 225 -7.84 -10.58 22.03
C LEU A 225 -7.22 -11.97 22.27
N VAL A 226 -7.98 -13.05 22.12
CA VAL A 226 -7.39 -14.40 22.19
C VAL A 226 -6.40 -14.65 21.04
N ILE A 227 -6.71 -14.11 19.85
CA ILE A 227 -5.78 -14.11 18.72
C ILE A 227 -4.53 -13.31 19.08
N LEU A 228 -4.68 -12.07 19.53
CA LEU A 228 -3.54 -11.22 19.88
C LEU A 228 -2.67 -11.82 20.98
N GLN A 229 -3.26 -12.47 21.98
CA GLN A 229 -2.52 -13.15 23.04
C GLN A 229 -1.69 -14.32 22.50
N SER A 230 -2.28 -15.14 21.64
CA SER A 230 -1.57 -16.25 21.00
C SER A 230 -0.48 -15.75 20.05
N LEU A 231 -0.72 -14.62 19.38
CA LEU A 231 0.25 -13.95 18.53
C LEU A 231 1.41 -13.37 19.36
N TYR A 232 1.12 -12.75 20.51
CA TYR A 232 2.11 -12.23 21.44
C TYR A 232 3.03 -13.34 21.96
N LEU A 233 2.47 -14.50 22.33
CA LEU A 233 3.26 -15.67 22.72
C LEU A 233 4.19 -16.16 21.61
N LYS A 234 3.74 -16.11 20.33
CA LYS A 234 4.63 -16.44 19.21
C LYS A 234 5.69 -15.36 18.99
N TYR A 235 5.33 -14.09 19.11
CA TYR A 235 6.24 -12.97 18.99
C TYR A 235 7.40 -13.05 19.99
N ILE A 236 7.14 -13.32 21.27
CA ILE A 236 8.20 -13.42 22.29
C ILE A 236 9.05 -14.70 22.19
N ASN A 237 8.56 -15.74 21.51
CA ASN A 237 9.22 -17.05 21.41
C ASN A 237 9.77 -17.37 20.01
N SER A 238 9.66 -16.45 19.04
CA SER A 238 10.11 -16.69 17.66
C SER A 238 10.64 -15.41 17.01
N ASN A 239 11.16 -15.52 15.79
CA ASN A 239 11.67 -14.37 15.02
C ASN A 239 10.56 -13.59 14.27
N LEU A 240 9.28 -13.82 14.58
CA LEU A 240 8.17 -13.09 13.95
C LEU A 240 8.19 -11.64 14.42
N LEU A 241 8.22 -10.68 13.51
CA LEU A 241 8.09 -9.27 13.86
C LEU A 241 6.62 -8.87 13.90
N VAL A 242 6.17 -8.24 14.99
CA VAL A 242 4.82 -7.68 15.07
C VAL A 242 4.91 -6.24 15.56
N LYS A 243 4.22 -5.32 14.87
CA LYS A 243 4.16 -3.89 15.23
C LYS A 243 2.74 -3.39 15.13
N SER A 244 2.38 -2.39 15.94
CA SER A 244 1.12 -1.68 15.76
C SER A 244 1.32 -0.19 15.51
N TYR A 245 0.32 0.38 14.86
CA TYR A 245 0.30 1.78 14.46
C TYR A 245 -1.07 2.38 14.66
N ASN A 246 -1.09 3.65 15.05
CA ASN A 246 -2.24 4.53 15.00
C ASN A 246 -2.18 5.34 13.70
N ILE A 247 -3.27 5.31 12.91
CA ILE A 247 -3.36 6.00 11.63
C ILE A 247 -4.60 6.88 11.57
N SER A 248 -4.55 7.97 10.80
CA SER A 248 -5.74 8.78 10.53
C SER A 248 -6.59 8.16 9.41
N GLN A 249 -7.85 8.57 9.33
CA GLN A 249 -8.76 8.20 8.25
C GLN A 249 -8.20 8.63 6.88
N TYR A 250 -7.48 9.76 6.84
CA TYR A 250 -6.81 10.24 5.63
C TYR A 250 -5.72 9.28 5.14
N VAL A 251 -4.87 8.76 6.04
CA VAL A 251 -3.84 7.77 5.68
C VAL A 251 -4.49 6.49 5.17
N LEU A 252 -5.56 6.03 5.82
CA LEU A 252 -6.32 4.87 5.35
C LEU A 252 -6.88 5.12 3.93
N ASP A 253 -7.46 6.28 3.70
CA ASP A 253 -8.11 6.57 2.41
C ASP A 253 -7.08 6.73 1.28
N SER A 254 -5.98 7.43 1.55
CA SER A 254 -4.96 7.78 0.56
C SER A 254 -4.00 6.63 0.25
N CYS A 255 -3.57 5.85 1.25
CA CYS A 255 -2.58 4.78 1.05
C CYS A 255 -3.21 3.39 0.88
N TYR A 256 -4.35 3.11 1.52
CA TYR A 256 -5.02 1.80 1.40
C TYR A 256 -6.23 1.85 0.47
N LYS A 257 -7.14 2.82 0.62
CA LYS A 257 -8.40 2.76 -0.13
C LYS A 257 -8.26 3.06 -1.61
N SER A 258 -7.29 3.89 -1.99
CA SER A 258 -6.96 4.21 -3.38
C SER A 258 -6.42 2.99 -4.13
N GLY A 259 -5.56 2.20 -3.47
CA GLY A 259 -4.79 1.12 -4.09
C GLY A 259 -3.70 1.59 -5.07
N GLU A 260 -3.42 2.90 -5.09
CA GLU A 260 -2.41 3.51 -5.98
C GLU A 260 -0.99 3.44 -5.40
N LYS A 261 -0.88 3.30 -4.09
CA LYS A 261 0.40 3.25 -3.35
C LYS A 261 0.66 1.88 -2.78
N HIS A 262 1.94 1.54 -2.63
CA HIS A 262 2.31 0.30 -2.00
C HIS A 262 1.80 0.28 -0.53
N PRO A 263 1.11 -0.78 -0.08
CA PRO A 263 0.49 -0.87 1.25
C PRO A 263 1.36 -0.53 2.46
N ILE A 264 2.62 -0.93 2.43
CA ILE A 264 3.56 -0.71 3.52
C ILE A 264 3.89 0.77 3.76
N THR A 265 3.57 1.66 2.80
CA THR A 265 3.70 3.11 2.98
C THR A 265 2.80 3.63 4.11
N ILE A 266 1.80 2.87 4.54
CA ILE A 266 1.01 3.16 5.74
C ILE A 266 1.91 3.16 6.99
N CYS A 267 2.90 2.25 7.07
CA CYS A 267 3.80 2.14 8.23
C CYS A 267 4.67 3.39 8.42
N SER A 268 5.07 4.05 7.33
CA SER A 268 5.85 5.30 7.40
C SER A 268 4.99 6.53 7.67
N ALA A 269 3.70 6.48 7.34
CA ALA A 269 2.74 7.55 7.59
C ALA A 269 2.02 7.44 8.95
N GLY A 270 2.08 6.28 9.60
CA GLY A 270 1.43 5.99 10.88
C GLY A 270 2.32 6.28 12.09
N GLU A 271 1.68 6.53 13.23
CA GLU A 271 2.37 6.64 14.53
C GLU A 271 2.51 5.25 15.15
N THR A 272 3.73 4.84 15.50
CA THR A 272 3.94 3.54 16.15
C THR A 272 3.27 3.53 17.52
N SER A 273 2.64 2.40 17.87
CA SER A 273 2.01 2.21 19.16
C SER A 273 2.41 0.87 19.78
N THR A 274 2.44 0.83 21.11
CA THR A 274 2.76 -0.37 21.91
C THR A 274 1.50 -1.05 22.45
N TRP A 275 0.31 -0.53 22.13
CA TRP A 275 -0.94 -0.98 22.77
C TRP A 275 -1.15 -2.49 22.70
N TRP A 276 -0.77 -3.13 21.61
CA TRP A 276 -1.02 -4.55 21.41
C TRP A 276 -0.09 -5.45 22.24
N GLU A 277 1.07 -4.94 22.66
CA GLU A 277 2.04 -5.61 23.54
C GLU A 277 1.70 -5.36 25.01
N ASP A 278 1.37 -4.10 25.33
CA ASP A 278 1.19 -3.64 26.69
C ASP A 278 -0.14 -4.06 27.32
N ILE A 279 -1.16 -4.36 26.52
CA ILE A 279 -2.48 -4.80 27.02
C ILE A 279 -2.42 -6.10 27.82
N TRP A 280 -1.31 -6.85 27.80
CA TRP A 280 -1.16 -8.10 28.56
C TRP A 280 -0.61 -7.89 29.98
N HIS A 281 0.02 -6.74 30.24
CA HIS A 281 0.81 -6.51 31.44
C HIS A 281 0.06 -5.63 32.43
N GLU A 282 -0.18 -6.14 33.64
CA GLU A 282 -0.91 -5.42 34.69
C GLU A 282 -0.29 -4.05 35.00
N ASP A 283 1.04 -3.99 35.02
CA ASP A 283 1.83 -2.79 35.28
C ASP A 283 1.58 -1.72 34.22
N MET A 284 1.50 -2.11 32.95
CA MET A 284 1.25 -1.20 31.84
C MET A 284 -0.22 -0.75 31.81
N ILE A 285 -1.15 -1.64 32.15
CA ILE A 285 -2.57 -1.27 32.36
C ILE A 285 -2.69 -0.29 33.55
N ALA A 286 -1.91 -0.47 34.62
CA ALA A 286 -1.89 0.46 35.74
C ALA A 286 -1.32 1.82 35.34
N GLN A 287 -0.29 1.85 34.48
CA GLN A 287 0.25 3.09 33.92
C GLN A 287 -0.75 3.79 33.00
N SER A 288 -1.46 3.03 32.15
CA SER A 288 -2.49 3.59 31.27
C SER A 288 -3.60 4.28 32.08
N ARG A 289 -3.92 3.78 33.28
CA ARG A 289 -4.90 4.42 34.17
C ARG A 289 -4.50 5.84 34.59
N ASN A 290 -3.22 6.16 34.64
CA ASN A 290 -2.71 7.49 35.01
C ASN A 290 -2.53 8.44 33.81
N ASN A 291 -2.65 7.94 32.58
CA ASN A 291 -2.52 8.71 31.35
C ASN A 291 -3.72 8.42 30.44
N GLU A 292 -4.67 9.37 30.35
CA GLU A 292 -5.96 9.20 29.65
C GLU A 292 -5.85 8.81 28.17
N SER A 293 -4.67 8.93 27.56
CA SER A 293 -4.42 8.60 26.15
C SER A 293 -3.24 7.64 25.96
N TYR A 294 -2.95 6.77 26.94
CA TYR A 294 -1.80 5.84 26.84
C TYR A 294 -1.91 4.89 25.65
N PHE A 295 -3.08 4.24 25.43
CA PHE A 295 -3.33 3.46 24.21
C PHE A 295 -4.16 4.24 23.18
N TRP A 296 -5.33 4.70 23.60
CA TRP A 296 -6.20 5.61 22.85
C TRP A 296 -7.27 6.18 23.80
N ASP A 297 -7.90 7.28 23.42
CA ASP A 297 -8.97 7.88 24.24
C ASP A 297 -10.15 6.90 24.41
N GLY A 298 -10.53 6.62 25.67
CA GLY A 298 -11.64 5.71 25.99
C GLY A 298 -11.28 4.22 26.01
N ASP A 299 -9.98 3.89 26.02
CA ASP A 299 -9.44 2.53 26.13
C ASP A 299 -9.81 1.81 27.43
N LYS A 300 -9.69 2.47 28.60
CA LYS A 300 -9.77 1.84 29.93
C LYS A 300 -11.05 1.03 30.13
N PRO A 301 -12.26 1.58 29.92
CA PRO A 301 -13.50 0.84 30.17
C PRO A 301 -13.65 -0.37 29.24
N LEU A 302 -13.14 -0.27 28.01
CA LEU A 302 -13.18 -1.36 27.05
C LEU A 302 -12.21 -2.48 27.47
N ILE A 303 -10.94 -2.15 27.74
CA ILE A 303 -9.90 -3.11 28.11
C ILE A 303 -10.29 -3.86 29.39
N ASP A 304 -10.71 -3.14 30.45
CA ASP A 304 -11.14 -3.76 31.71
C ASP A 304 -12.31 -4.75 31.47
N SER A 305 -13.24 -4.40 30.58
CA SER A 305 -14.39 -5.26 30.27
C SER A 305 -13.98 -6.50 29.49
N LEU A 306 -13.09 -6.36 28.52
CA LEU A 306 -12.57 -7.47 27.72
C LEU A 306 -11.79 -8.45 28.61
N HIS A 307 -10.90 -7.94 29.47
CA HIS A 307 -10.12 -8.74 30.42
C HIS A 307 -11.03 -9.51 31.38
N LYS A 308 -12.04 -8.84 31.94
CA LYS A 308 -13.02 -9.48 32.81
C LYS A 308 -13.77 -10.62 32.12
N GLU A 309 -14.15 -10.45 30.86
CA GLU A 309 -14.84 -11.50 30.10
C GLU A 309 -13.90 -12.67 29.75
N LEU A 310 -12.65 -12.40 29.42
CA LEU A 310 -11.64 -13.45 29.21
C LEU A 310 -11.37 -14.25 30.48
N GLN A 311 -11.21 -13.58 31.63
CA GLN A 311 -11.01 -14.23 32.93
C GLN A 311 -12.22 -15.08 33.32
N LYS A 312 -13.43 -14.53 33.22
CA LYS A 312 -14.69 -15.23 33.54
C LYS A 312 -14.85 -16.52 32.73
N ASN A 313 -14.38 -16.54 31.49
CA ASN A 313 -14.47 -17.70 30.59
C ASN A 313 -13.20 -18.57 30.57
N ASN A 314 -12.20 -18.31 31.44
CA ASN A 314 -10.91 -19.00 31.46
C ASN A 314 -10.18 -19.00 30.11
N ARG A 315 -10.27 -17.88 29.37
CA ARG A 315 -9.63 -17.68 28.07
C ARG A 315 -8.38 -16.81 28.13
N LEU A 316 -8.10 -16.21 29.30
CA LEU A 316 -6.88 -15.46 29.54
C LEU A 316 -5.76 -16.42 29.96
N LYS A 317 -4.64 -16.39 29.26
CA LYS A 317 -3.42 -17.12 29.63
C LYS A 317 -2.81 -16.54 30.92
N PRO A 318 -2.16 -17.37 31.75
CA PRO A 318 -1.53 -16.92 32.98
C PRO A 318 -0.30 -16.04 32.70
N ASN A 319 -0.02 -15.08 33.58
CA ASN A 319 1.12 -14.16 33.44
C ASN A 319 2.46 -14.89 33.28
N SER A 320 2.62 -16.06 33.90
CA SER A 320 3.83 -16.89 33.76
C SER A 320 4.13 -17.35 32.33
N GLU A 321 3.11 -17.39 31.46
CA GLU A 321 3.29 -17.67 30.02
C GLU A 321 3.57 -16.39 29.21
N LEU A 322 3.20 -15.22 29.72
CA LEU A 322 3.27 -13.93 29.04
C LEU A 322 4.55 -13.14 29.37
N ASP A 323 5.27 -13.53 30.43
CA ASP A 323 6.57 -12.96 30.75
C ASP A 323 7.60 -13.33 29.67
N MET A 324 8.33 -12.34 29.15
CA MET A 324 9.45 -12.64 28.24
C MET A 324 10.46 -13.53 28.97
N PRO A 325 10.95 -14.62 28.33
CA PRO A 325 12.05 -15.37 28.91
C PRO A 325 13.22 -14.42 29.12
N LEU A 326 13.64 -14.27 30.39
CA LEU A 326 14.86 -13.53 30.73
C LEU A 326 15.99 -14.10 29.89
N ILE A 327 16.47 -13.33 28.91
CA ILE A 327 17.63 -13.69 28.11
C ILE A 327 18.82 -13.73 29.08
N GLY A 328 19.26 -14.95 29.42
CA GLY A 328 20.50 -15.22 30.13
C GLY A 328 21.68 -15.33 29.17
#